data_AF-A0A0D8YDX7-F1
#
_entry.id   AF-A0A0D8YDX7-F1
#
_cell.length_a   1.000
_cell.length_b   1.000
_cell.length_c   1.000
_cell.angle_alpha   90.00
_cell.angle_beta   90.00
_cell.angle_gamma   90.00
#
_symmetry.space_group_name_H-M   'P 1'
#
loop_
_entity.id
_entity.type
_entity.pdbx_description
1 polymer ?
#
loop_
_entity_poly.entity_id
_entity_poly.type
_entity_poly.pdbx_seq_one_letter_code
_entity_poly.pdbx_strand_id
1 'polypeptide(L)'
;MNFSDVVVTLFLIVIAQGYVISPDSRIRSRREIFEDPERFKPRMAKIKIDDKYYSTEVPAMYDYAIWTNSYIENGEKVDRISVRIGNYIEVYKTVGGRTNVTDAKGNVLPDGGVFHVKT
;
A
#
# COMPACT_ATOMS: atom_id res chain seq x y z
N MET A 1 5.50 12.95 -53.05
CA MET A 1 5.86 11.79 -52.20
C MET A 1 7.25 12.02 -51.67
N ASN A 2 7.60 12.00 -50.39
CA ASN A 2 6.93 12.27 -49.12
C ASN A 2 8.08 12.18 -48.09
N PHE A 3 8.28 13.25 -47.33
CA PHE A 3 8.92 13.39 -46.01
C PHE A 3 10.36 12.85 -45.83
N SER A 4 11.39 13.69 -45.94
CA SER A 4 11.93 14.64 -44.94
C SER A 4 12.32 14.03 -43.60
N ASP A 5 13.63 14.07 -43.37
CA ASP A 5 14.26 14.78 -42.25
C ASP A 5 13.76 14.45 -40.85
N VAL A 6 14.32 13.40 -40.28
CA VAL A 6 14.39 13.26 -38.82
C VAL A 6 15.57 14.10 -38.32
N VAL A 7 15.34 15.41 -38.25
CA VAL A 7 16.16 16.35 -37.48
C VAL A 7 15.89 16.05 -36.00
N VAL A 8 16.80 15.32 -35.35
CA VAL A 8 16.80 15.18 -33.89
C VAL A 8 17.29 16.50 -33.31
N THR A 9 16.34 17.36 -32.92
CA THR A 9 16.61 18.62 -32.24
C THR A 9 17.16 18.33 -30.84
N LEU A 10 18.49 18.41 -30.71
CA LEU A 10 19.18 18.42 -29.43
C LEU A 10 18.97 19.81 -28.78
N PHE A 11 18.04 19.90 -27.83
CA PHE A 11 17.87 21.11 -27.04
C PHE A 11 19.04 21.27 -26.06
N LEU A 12 20.03 22.04 -26.47
CA LEU A 12 21.01 22.68 -25.60
C LEU A 12 20.29 23.77 -24.79
N ILE A 13 19.98 23.49 -23.54
CA ILE A 13 19.63 24.52 -22.57
C ILE A 13 20.92 24.90 -21.83
N VAL A 14 21.55 25.96 -22.31
CA VAL A 14 22.60 26.70 -21.61
C VAL A 14 21.90 27.58 -20.57
N ILE A 15 22.06 27.28 -19.28
CA ILE A 15 21.84 28.26 -18.22
C ILE A 15 23.21 28.66 -17.70
N ALA A 16 23.71 29.74 -18.27
CA ALA A 16 24.83 30.49 -17.73
C ALA A 16 24.35 31.27 -16.50
N GLN A 17 24.67 30.79 -15.31
CA GLN A 17 24.88 31.66 -14.15
C GLN A 17 26.12 31.16 -13.41
N GLY A 18 27.13 32.02 -13.36
CA GLY A 18 28.50 31.67 -13.06
C GLY A 18 28.71 31.12 -11.66
N TYR A 19 29.45 30.02 -11.59
CA TYR A 19 30.30 29.68 -10.46
C TYR A 19 31.62 29.13 -11.00
N VAL A 20 32.70 29.77 -10.58
CA VAL A 20 34.09 29.41 -10.87
C VAL A 20 34.34 28.01 -10.29
N ILE A 21 34.68 27.05 -11.14
CA ILE A 21 35.04 25.70 -10.69
C ILE A 21 36.50 25.76 -10.21
N SER A 22 36.70 25.83 -8.89
CA SER A 22 38.00 25.53 -8.30
C SER A 22 38.32 24.05 -8.48
N PRO A 23 39.50 23.67 -9.00
CA PRO A 23 39.84 22.28 -9.27
C PRO A 23 40.44 21.63 -8.03
N ASP A 24 39.74 21.63 -6.89
CA ASP A 24 40.20 20.84 -5.75
C ASP A 24 39.07 20.47 -4.79
N SER A 25 38.23 19.53 -5.22
CA SER A 25 37.30 18.87 -4.31
C SER A 25 37.15 17.43 -4.75
N ARG A 26 37.98 16.56 -4.17
CA ARG A 26 37.69 15.13 -4.04
C ARG A 26 36.38 14.98 -3.27
N ILE A 27 35.25 15.04 -3.97
CA ILE A 27 33.94 14.70 -3.43
C ILE A 27 33.95 13.19 -3.19
N ARG A 28 34.33 12.78 -1.98
CA ARG A 28 33.89 11.51 -1.42
C ARG A 28 32.37 11.58 -1.39
N SER A 29 31.72 10.97 -2.38
CA SER A 29 30.29 10.67 -2.35
C SER A 29 30.04 9.68 -1.22
N ARG A 30 29.99 10.19 0.02
CA ARG A 30 29.32 9.48 1.11
C ARG A 30 27.85 9.61 0.81
N ARG A 31 27.32 8.60 0.12
CA ARG A 31 25.89 8.37 -0.01
C ARG A 31 25.38 8.11 1.42
N GLU A 32 25.03 9.18 2.13
CA GLU A 32 24.24 9.05 3.35
C GLU A 32 22.91 8.47 2.90
N ILE A 33 22.75 7.18 3.13
CA ILE A 33 21.46 6.52 3.05
C ILE A 33 20.67 7.16 4.20
N PHE A 34 19.96 8.25 3.90
CA PHE A 34 18.90 8.74 4.77
C PHE A 34 17.84 7.64 4.75
N GLU A 35 18.01 6.64 5.63
CA GLU A 35 16.93 5.73 5.97
C GLU A 35 15.84 6.61 6.56
N ASP A 36 14.75 6.78 5.81
CA ASP A 36 13.58 7.51 6.26
C ASP A 36 13.12 6.93 7.61
N PRO A 37 13.26 7.67 8.73
CA PRO A 37 12.94 7.16 10.05
C PRO A 37 11.44 6.83 10.19
N GLU A 38 10.58 7.28 9.26
CA GLU A 38 9.17 6.89 9.22
C GLU A 38 8.96 5.44 8.77
N ARG A 39 9.93 4.84 8.09
CA ARG A 39 9.85 3.46 7.60
C ARG A 39 9.81 2.41 8.72
N PHE A 40 10.17 2.80 9.94
CA PHE A 40 10.20 1.93 11.12
C PHE A 40 9.05 2.18 12.11
N LYS A 41 8.12 3.09 11.79
CA LYS A 41 6.95 3.33 12.65
C LYS A 41 5.83 2.34 12.35
N PRO A 42 5.15 1.79 13.37
CA PRO A 42 3.96 0.97 13.16
C PRO A 42 2.89 1.79 12.43
N ARG A 43 2.19 1.14 11.49
CA ARG A 43 1.14 1.76 10.68
C ARG A 43 -0.22 1.29 11.17
N MET A 44 -1.22 2.16 11.14
CA MET A 44 -2.60 1.79 11.50
C MET A 44 -3.36 1.32 10.26
N ALA A 45 -3.72 0.05 10.21
CA ALA A 45 -4.69 -0.44 9.23
C ALA A 45 -6.10 -0.18 9.76
N LYS A 46 -7.02 0.22 8.88
CA LYS A 46 -8.43 0.48 9.22
C LYS A 46 -9.34 -0.18 8.20
N ILE A 47 -10.40 -0.84 8.69
CA ILE A 47 -11.47 -1.40 7.86
C ILE A 47 -12.82 -0.89 8.35
N LYS A 48 -13.78 -0.78 7.44
CA LYS A 48 -15.19 -0.51 7.77
C LYS A 48 -15.99 -1.78 7.49
N ILE A 49 -16.59 -2.36 8.52
CA ILE A 49 -17.52 -3.47 8.40
C ILE A 49 -18.89 -2.94 8.82
N ASP A 50 -19.85 -2.99 7.91
CA ASP A 50 -21.16 -2.35 8.09
C ASP A 50 -20.99 -0.85 8.44
N ASP A 51 -21.49 -0.39 9.58
CA ASP A 51 -21.30 0.98 10.08
C ASP A 51 -20.25 1.12 11.20
N LYS A 52 -19.44 0.08 11.42
CA LYS A 52 -18.37 0.09 12.44
C LYS A 52 -16.99 0.12 11.81
N TYR A 53 -16.12 0.95 12.39
CA TYR A 53 -14.71 1.01 12.03
C TYR A 53 -13.89 0.16 12.99
N TYR A 54 -12.99 -0.63 12.43
CA TYR A 54 -12.02 -1.43 13.17
C TYR A 54 -10.61 -0.99 12.77
N SER A 55 -9.68 -1.05 13.71
CA SER A 55 -8.29 -0.69 13.46
C SER A 55 -7.34 -1.61 14.17
N THR A 56 -6.19 -1.87 13.56
CA THR A 56 -5.12 -2.67 14.14
C THR A 56 -3.76 -2.07 13.82
N GLU A 57 -2.79 -2.36 14.68
CA GLU A 57 -1.40 -1.97 14.48
C GLU A 57 -0.70 -2.96 13.56
N VAL A 58 -0.12 -2.45 12.48
CA VAL A 58 0.71 -3.22 11.56
C VAL A 58 2.18 -2.91 11.87
N PRO A 59 2.97 -3.91 12.31
CA PRO A 59 4.40 -3.73 12.51
C PRO A 59 5.08 -3.17 11.25
N ALA A 60 6.03 -2.26 11.43
CA ALA A 60 6.67 -1.54 10.32
C ALA A 60 7.36 -2.46 9.29
N MET A 61 7.82 -3.64 9.75
CA MET A 61 8.43 -4.67 8.89
C MET A 61 7.45 -5.35 7.93
N TYR A 62 6.13 -5.19 8.15
CA TYR A 62 5.11 -5.82 7.32
C TYR A 62 4.41 -4.81 6.43
N ASP A 63 4.24 -5.22 5.17
CA ASP A 63 3.30 -4.60 4.28
C ASP A 63 1.89 -5.12 4.53
N TYR A 64 0.92 -4.25 4.29
CA TYR A 64 -0.48 -4.61 4.34
C TYR A 64 -1.22 -4.15 3.09
N ALA A 65 -2.26 -4.89 2.74
CA ALA A 65 -3.17 -4.56 1.67
C ALA A 65 -4.60 -4.94 2.08
N ILE A 66 -5.55 -4.11 1.69
CA ILE A 66 -6.96 -4.27 2.00
C ILE A 66 -7.72 -4.22 0.68
N TRP A 67 -8.54 -5.23 0.43
CA TRP A 67 -9.42 -5.29 -0.73
C TRP A 67 -10.86 -5.42 -0.26
N THR A 68 -11.73 -4.56 -0.77
CA THR A 68 -13.16 -4.59 -0.46
C THR A 68 -13.93 -4.93 -1.73
N ASN A 69 -14.89 -5.85 -1.61
CA ASN A 69 -15.78 -6.24 -2.69
C ASN A 69 -17.19 -6.43 -2.12
N SER A 70 -18.20 -5.90 -2.80
CA SER A 70 -19.60 -6.06 -2.46
C SER A 70 -20.33 -6.70 -3.62
N TYR A 71 -21.08 -7.78 -3.37
CA TYR A 71 -21.84 -8.51 -4.38
C TYR A 71 -23.16 -9.03 -3.81
N ILE A 72 -24.04 -9.52 -4.68
CA ILE A 72 -25.28 -10.19 -4.27
C ILE A 72 -25.09 -11.71 -4.36
N GLU A 73 -25.40 -12.43 -3.29
CA GLU A 73 -25.40 -13.90 -3.23
C GLU A 73 -26.74 -14.33 -2.64
N ASN A 74 -27.48 -15.21 -3.34
CA ASN A 74 -28.79 -15.70 -2.90
C ASN A 74 -29.81 -14.58 -2.55
N GLY A 75 -29.73 -13.44 -3.23
CA GLY A 75 -30.62 -12.28 -2.99
C GLY A 75 -30.20 -11.40 -1.81
N GLU A 76 -29.14 -11.76 -1.09
CA GLU A 76 -28.60 -10.96 0.02
C GLU A 76 -27.34 -10.21 -0.42
N LYS A 77 -27.18 -9.00 0.13
CA LYS A 77 -25.93 -8.24 -0.03
C LYS A 77 -24.83 -8.90 0.80
N VAL A 78 -23.72 -9.19 0.15
CA VAL A 78 -22.50 -9.72 0.74
C VAL A 78 -21.40 -8.70 0.62
N ASP A 79 -20.86 -8.27 1.76
CA ASP A 79 -19.67 -7.43 1.82
C ASP A 79 -18.47 -8.29 2.22
N ARG A 80 -17.47 -8.36 1.36
CA ARG A 80 -16.23 -9.12 1.55
C ARG A 80 -15.04 -8.19 1.64
N ILE A 81 -14.30 -8.27 2.73
CA ILE A 81 -13.04 -7.55 2.92
C ILE A 81 -11.93 -8.58 3.09
N SER A 82 -10.98 -8.58 2.17
CA SER A 82 -9.76 -9.37 2.29
C SER A 82 -8.67 -8.46 2.83
N VAL A 83 -8.02 -8.87 3.92
CA VAL A 83 -6.87 -8.17 4.48
C VAL A 83 -5.66 -9.08 4.40
N ARG A 84 -4.56 -8.53 3.88
CA ARG A 84 -3.24 -9.16 3.94
C ARG A 84 -2.34 -8.34 4.84
N ILE A 85 -1.68 -8.98 5.80
CA ILE A 85 -0.60 -8.39 6.61
C ILE A 85 0.58 -9.36 6.55
N GLY A 86 1.66 -8.96 5.86
CA GLY A 86 2.78 -9.84 5.56
C GLY A 86 2.33 -11.09 4.78
N ASN A 87 2.44 -12.26 5.42
CA ASN A 87 2.07 -13.56 4.85
C ASN A 87 0.68 -14.05 5.28
N TYR A 88 0.01 -13.34 6.19
CA TYR A 88 -1.33 -13.70 6.65
C TYR A 88 -2.36 -13.06 5.74
N ILE A 89 -3.38 -13.83 5.36
CA ILE A 89 -4.55 -13.34 4.66
C ILE A 89 -5.77 -13.76 5.47
N GLU A 90 -6.59 -12.78 5.81
CA GLU A 90 -7.86 -12.96 6.50
C GLU A 90 -8.98 -12.37 5.65
N VAL A 91 -10.15 -12.99 5.71
CA VAL A 91 -11.32 -12.63 4.92
C VAL A 91 -12.49 -12.40 5.85
N TYR A 92 -13.00 -11.19 5.85
CA TYR A 92 -14.20 -10.77 6.55
C TYR A 92 -15.36 -10.83 5.58
N LYS A 93 -16.30 -11.76 5.77
CA LYS A 93 -17.52 -11.88 4.96
C LYS A 93 -18.72 -11.48 5.80
N THR A 94 -19.40 -10.42 5.40
CA THR A 94 -20.62 -9.92 6.05
C THR A 94 -21.83 -10.27 5.20
N VAL A 95 -22.80 -10.97 5.77
CA VAL A 95 -24.07 -11.34 5.12
C VAL A 95 -25.20 -11.04 6.09
N GLY A 96 -26.19 -10.24 5.68
CA GLY A 96 -27.34 -9.90 6.54
C GLY A 96 -26.94 -9.28 7.89
N GLY A 97 -25.84 -8.51 7.93
CA GLY A 97 -25.31 -7.90 9.16
C GLY A 97 -24.50 -8.82 10.07
N ARG A 98 -24.32 -10.10 9.71
CA ARG A 98 -23.45 -11.04 10.44
C ARG A 98 -22.13 -11.18 9.73
N THR A 99 -21.04 -11.03 10.48
CA THR A 99 -19.68 -11.15 9.94
C THR A 99 -19.09 -12.50 10.32
N ASN A 100 -18.52 -13.20 9.36
CA ASN A 100 -17.67 -14.36 9.60
C ASN A 100 -16.24 -14.03 9.14
N VAL A 101 -15.24 -14.40 9.95
CA VAL A 101 -13.84 -14.14 9.67
C VAL A 101 -13.14 -15.46 9.40
N THR A 102 -12.45 -15.58 8.27
CA THR A 102 -11.74 -16.80 7.90
C THR A 102 -10.30 -16.53 7.48
N ASP A 103 -9.43 -17.52 7.62
CA ASP A 103 -8.10 -17.49 7.01
C ASP A 103 -8.17 -17.68 5.47
N ALA A 104 -7.01 -17.68 4.82
CA ALA A 104 -6.87 -17.93 3.38
C ALA A 104 -7.41 -19.30 2.91
N LYS A 105 -7.52 -20.28 3.82
CA LYS A 105 -8.00 -21.65 3.55
C LYS A 105 -9.49 -21.81 3.84
N GLY A 106 -10.15 -20.79 4.41
CA GLY A 106 -11.55 -20.84 4.81
C GLY A 106 -11.79 -21.36 6.23
N ASN A 107 -10.75 -21.53 7.05
CA ASN A 107 -10.93 -21.87 8.46
C ASN A 107 -11.42 -20.64 9.22
N VAL A 108 -12.44 -20.80 10.06
CA VAL A 108 -12.99 -19.72 10.87
C VAL A 108 -11.99 -19.27 11.93
N LEU A 109 -11.84 -17.95 12.07
CA LEU A 109 -11.04 -17.28 13.09
C LEU A 109 -11.99 -16.81 14.22
N PRO A 110 -12.11 -17.55 15.33
CA PRO A 110 -13.11 -17.28 16.37
C PRO A 110 -12.82 -16.01 17.17
N ASP A 111 -11.60 -15.50 17.11
CA ASP A 111 -11.17 -14.26 17.74
C ASP A 111 -11.44 -13.01 16.88
N GLY A 112 -12.01 -13.20 15.68
CA GLY A 112 -12.29 -12.11 14.74
C GLY A 112 -11.07 -11.63 13.95
N GLY A 113 -9.98 -12.41 13.94
CA GLY A 113 -8.73 -12.08 13.26
C GLY A 113 -8.02 -10.86 13.82
N VAL A 114 -7.14 -10.25 13.04
CA VAL A 114 -6.26 -9.13 13.46
C VAL A 114 -7.00 -7.87 13.89
N PHE A 115 -8.27 -7.73 13.49
CA PHE A 115 -9.15 -6.62 13.86
C PHE A 115 -10.10 -6.93 15.03
N HIS A 116 -10.04 -8.15 15.58
CA HIS A 116 -10.90 -8.61 16.68
C HIS A 116 -12.39 -8.32 16.47
N VAL A 117 -12.87 -8.56 15.26
CA VAL A 117 -14.27 -8.31 14.90
C VAL A 117 -15.16 -9.30 15.65
N LYS A 118 -16.13 -8.78 16.41
CA LYS A 118 -17.12 -9.61 17.07
C LYS A 118 -18.00 -10.28 16.02
N THR A 119 -17.81 -11.59 15.86
CA THR A 119 -18.55 -12.49 14.96
C THR A 119 -19.86 -12.95 15.59
#